data_AF-A0A932YWT0-F1
#
_entry.id   AF-A0A932YWT0-F1
#
_cell.length_a   1.000
_cell.length_b   1.000
_cell.length_c   1.000
_cell.angle_alpha   90.00
_cell.angle_beta   90.00
_cell.angle_gamma   90.00
#
_symmetry.space_group_name_H-M   'P 1'
#
loop_
_entity.id
_entity.type
_entity.pdbx_description
1 polymer ?
#
loop_
_entity_poly.entity_id
_entity_poly.type
_entity_poly.pdbx_seq_one_letter_code
_entity_poly.pdbx_strand_id
1 'polypeptide(L)'
;MVLHFVFWFIGYAAALLVEVFVLPSFLGSSVPAVASAVLILGIAFQEFMPGFWLAAASGVMRDLVRPAGVVPHAAVFLVVFLAMRAVMRSRRWDEPVRRASAVAAGLVSLPLALVGSNWAGAAFFDIRWGWLGWTDLVSRPAAGELLFALAWFSVFSWLMLRWVARKRGEMVGQI
;
A
#
# COMPACT_ATOMS: atom_id res chain seq x y z
N MET A 1 21.53 -2.72 0.02
CA MET A 1 20.29 -3.05 -0.73
C MET A 1 19.39 -4.03 0.03
N VAL A 2 19.88 -5.21 0.44
CA VAL A 2 19.10 -6.24 1.16
C VAL A 2 18.51 -5.75 2.50
N LEU A 3 19.28 -5.01 3.30
CA LEU A 3 18.84 -4.53 4.62
C LEU A 3 17.57 -3.66 4.55
N HIS A 4 17.46 -2.80 3.53
CA HIS A 4 16.28 -1.95 3.33
C HIS A 4 15.05 -2.78 2.98
N PHE A 5 15.18 -3.77 2.10
CA PHE A 5 14.10 -4.71 1.79
C PHE A 5 13.61 -5.42 3.06
N VAL A 6 14.53 -6.01 3.83
CA VAL A 6 14.21 -6.75 5.05
C VAL A 6 13.50 -5.87 6.06
N PHE A 7 13.99 -4.64 6.30
CA PHE A 7 13.36 -3.69 7.21
C PHE A 7 11.89 -3.41 6.84
N TRP A 8 11.64 -3.07 5.57
CA TRP A 8 10.29 -2.76 5.10
C TRP A 8 9.37 -3.98 5.09
N PHE A 9 9.90 -5.15 4.73
CA PHE A 9 9.14 -6.40 4.71
C PHE A 9 8.74 -6.83 6.13
N ILE A 10 9.65 -6.74 7.11
CA ILE A 10 9.34 -7.02 8.52
C ILE A 10 8.31 -6.01 9.05
N GLY A 11 8.48 -4.72 8.74
CA GLY A 11 7.51 -3.70 9.14
C GLY A 11 6.12 -3.96 8.57
N TYR A 12 6.04 -4.35 7.29
CA TYR A 12 4.80 -4.77 6.64
C TYR A 12 4.19 -5.99 7.33
N ALA A 13 4.98 -7.03 7.54
CA ALA A 13 4.57 -8.28 8.19
C ALA A 13 3.99 -8.02 9.57
N ALA A 14 4.68 -7.24 10.40
CA ALA A 14 4.23 -6.90 11.74
C ALA A 14 2.91 -6.12 11.72
N ALA A 15 2.80 -5.09 10.85
CA ALA A 15 1.57 -4.34 10.69
C ALA A 15 0.41 -5.24 10.25
N LEU A 16 0.65 -6.11 9.26
CA LEU A 16 -0.36 -7.04 8.75
C LEU A 16 -0.86 -7.99 9.85
N LEU A 17 0.03 -8.56 10.65
CA LEU A 17 -0.34 -9.47 11.74
C LEU A 17 -1.17 -8.74 12.80
N VAL A 18 -0.78 -7.52 13.19
CA VAL A 18 -1.56 -6.70 14.12
C VAL A 18 -2.95 -6.39 13.55
N GLU A 19 -3.03 -5.97 12.30
CA GLU A 19 -4.32 -5.63 11.68
C GLU A 19 -5.23 -6.83 11.50
N VAL A 20 -4.69 -8.02 11.24
CA VAL A 20 -5.50 -9.23 11.04
C VAL A 20 -5.93 -9.86 12.36
N PHE A 21 -5.03 -9.93 13.36
CA PHE A 21 -5.28 -10.71 14.57
C PHE A 21 -5.65 -9.86 15.79
N VAL A 22 -5.30 -8.58 15.81
CA VAL A 22 -5.52 -7.71 16.98
C VAL A 22 -6.68 -6.76 16.72
N LEU A 23 -6.64 -5.99 15.63
CA LEU A 23 -7.63 -4.93 15.39
C LEU A 23 -9.10 -5.38 15.29
N PRO A 24 -9.47 -6.55 14.75
CA PRO A 24 -10.87 -6.98 14.70
C PRO A 24 -11.56 -7.00 16.06
N SER A 25 -10.82 -7.35 17.12
CA SER A 25 -11.33 -7.40 18.48
C SER A 25 -11.69 -6.01 19.02
N PHE A 26 -11.10 -4.94 18.46
CA PHE A 26 -11.33 -3.56 18.88
C PHE A 26 -12.26 -2.80 17.94
N LEU A 27 -12.16 -3.06 16.63
CA LEU A 27 -12.82 -2.26 15.59
C LEU A 27 -13.94 -3.01 14.88
N GLY A 28 -14.10 -4.31 15.13
CA GLY A 28 -15.13 -5.16 14.49
C GLY A 28 -14.80 -5.55 13.04
N SER A 29 -13.66 -5.10 12.50
CA SER A 29 -13.23 -5.41 11.14
C SER A 29 -11.70 -5.33 10.99
N SER A 30 -11.18 -5.89 9.89
CA SER A 30 -9.73 -5.94 9.58
C SER A 30 -9.47 -5.59 8.12
N VAL A 31 -9.66 -4.32 7.77
CA VAL A 31 -9.00 -3.74 6.60
C VAL A 31 -7.53 -3.49 6.93
N PRO A 32 -6.59 -4.04 6.12
CA PRO A 32 -5.16 -3.91 6.36
C PRO A 32 -4.63 -2.54 5.87
N ALA A 33 -5.19 -1.44 6.37
CA ALA A 33 -4.87 -0.09 5.94
C ALA A 33 -3.43 0.30 6.30
N VAL A 34 -3.00 0.00 7.53
CA VAL A 34 -1.67 0.31 8.05
C VAL A 34 -0.60 -0.51 7.33
N ALA A 35 -0.82 -1.81 7.13
CA ALA A 35 0.08 -2.67 6.37
C ALA A 35 0.20 -2.20 4.93
N SER A 36 -0.93 -1.82 4.29
CA SER A 36 -0.91 -1.27 2.94
C SER A 36 -0.14 0.07 2.86
N ALA A 37 -0.30 0.94 3.86
CA ALA A 37 0.45 2.19 3.95
C ALA A 37 1.96 1.93 4.11
N VAL A 38 2.36 1.00 4.98
CA VAL A 38 3.76 0.59 5.18
C VAL A 38 4.34 0.03 3.88
N LEU A 39 3.58 -0.80 3.16
CA LEU A 39 3.99 -1.33 1.86
C LEU A 39 4.23 -0.22 0.84
N ILE A 40 3.27 0.70 0.67
CA ILE A 40 3.37 1.81 -0.30
C ILE A 40 4.55 2.70 0.04
N LEU A 41 4.75 3.05 1.31
CA LEU A 41 5.94 3.78 1.72
C LEU A 41 7.20 2.98 1.40
N GLY A 42 7.25 1.70 1.73
CA GLY A 42 8.40 0.84 1.41
C GLY A 42 8.74 0.81 -0.07
N ILE A 43 7.74 0.72 -0.95
CA ILE A 43 7.94 0.76 -2.40
C ILE A 43 8.53 2.11 -2.83
N ALA A 44 7.99 3.22 -2.32
CA ALA A 44 8.43 4.57 -2.69
C ALA A 44 9.88 4.86 -2.30
N PHE A 45 10.38 4.24 -1.22
CA PHE A 45 11.72 4.43 -0.69
C PHE A 45 12.74 3.41 -1.17
N GLN A 46 12.34 2.47 -2.04
CA GLN A 46 13.24 1.44 -2.57
C GLN A 46 13.58 1.67 -4.04
N GLU A 47 14.72 1.10 -4.45
CA GLU A 47 15.06 0.92 -5.86
C GLU A 47 14.11 -0.07 -6.54
N PHE A 48 14.19 -0.15 -7.87
CA PHE A 48 13.24 -0.92 -8.68
C PHE A 48 13.13 -2.39 -8.24
N MET A 49 14.26 -3.12 -8.19
CA MET A 49 14.24 -4.56 -7.86
C MET A 49 13.81 -4.85 -6.42
N PRO A 50 14.37 -4.21 -5.39
CA PRO A 50 13.90 -4.41 -4.02
C PRO A 50 12.41 -4.08 -3.87
N GLY A 51 11.94 -2.98 -4.47
CA GLY A 51 10.53 -2.60 -4.38
C GLY A 51 9.58 -3.57 -5.08
N PHE A 52 10.03 -4.19 -6.19
CA PHE A 52 9.28 -5.24 -6.88
C PHE A 52 9.12 -6.47 -5.97
N TRP A 53 10.23 -6.93 -5.39
CA TRP A 53 10.20 -8.07 -4.46
C TRP A 53 9.40 -7.78 -3.20
N LEU A 54 9.46 -6.55 -2.69
CA LEU A 54 8.65 -6.13 -1.55
C LEU A 54 7.16 -6.27 -1.87
N ALA A 55 6.72 -5.73 -3.01
CA ALA A 55 5.33 -5.83 -3.44
C ALA A 55 4.86 -7.29 -3.62
N ALA A 56 5.64 -8.10 -4.34
CA ALA A 56 5.31 -9.50 -4.59
C ALA A 56 5.25 -10.32 -3.29
N ALA A 57 6.31 -10.25 -2.46
CA ALA A 57 6.40 -11.02 -1.22
C ALA A 57 5.33 -10.60 -0.20
N SER A 58 5.04 -9.29 -0.09
CA SER A 58 3.96 -8.79 0.77
C SER A 58 2.60 -9.31 0.34
N GLY A 59 2.35 -9.43 -0.97
CA GLY A 59 1.09 -9.95 -1.48
C GLY A 59 0.92 -11.44 -1.19
N VAL A 60 1.97 -12.23 -1.40
CA VAL A 60 1.98 -13.66 -1.01
C VAL A 60 1.77 -13.80 0.50
N MET A 61 2.44 -12.99 1.31
CA MET A 61 2.27 -13.02 2.76
C MET A 61 0.83 -12.66 3.17
N ARG A 62 0.20 -11.67 2.52
CA ARG A 62 -1.20 -11.32 2.75
C ARG A 62 -2.11 -12.51 2.49
N ASP A 63 -1.91 -13.18 1.36
CA ASP A 63 -2.68 -14.35 0.96
C ASP A 63 -2.50 -15.52 1.95
N LEU A 64 -1.30 -15.69 2.52
CA LEU A 64 -1.01 -16.71 3.53
C LEU A 64 -1.63 -16.42 4.91
N VAL A 65 -1.56 -15.17 5.39
CA VAL A 65 -2.01 -14.78 6.74
C VAL A 65 -3.52 -14.81 6.87
N ARG A 66 -4.22 -14.37 5.84
CA ARG A 66 -5.68 -14.42 5.79
C ARG A 66 -6.08 -14.86 4.40
N PRO A 67 -6.20 -16.18 4.15
CA PRO A 67 -6.77 -16.69 2.92
C PRO A 67 -8.25 -16.32 2.88
N ALA A 68 -8.54 -15.05 2.60
CA ALA A 68 -9.86 -14.56 2.26
C ALA A 68 -10.04 -14.73 0.76
N GLY A 69 -11.23 -15.16 0.36
CA GLY A 69 -11.54 -15.59 -0.99
C GLY A 69 -10.94 -14.73 -2.12
N VAL A 70 -10.48 -15.44 -3.15
CA VAL A 70 -10.48 -15.05 -4.55
C VAL A 70 -9.47 -14.00 -5.02
N VAL A 71 -9.00 -13.05 -4.19
CA VAL A 71 -8.16 -11.95 -4.68
C VAL A 71 -6.67 -12.29 -4.58
N PRO A 72 -5.93 -12.43 -5.69
CA PRO A 72 -4.48 -12.60 -5.64
C PRO A 72 -3.82 -11.29 -5.22
N HIS A 73 -3.53 -11.09 -3.93
CA HIS A 73 -2.97 -9.83 -3.43
C HIS A 73 -1.56 -9.57 -3.97
N ALA A 74 -0.83 -10.61 -4.36
CA ALA A 74 0.40 -10.47 -5.13
C ALA A 74 0.21 -9.66 -6.42
N ALA A 75 -0.85 -9.94 -7.19
CA ALA A 75 -1.17 -9.19 -8.40
C ALA A 75 -1.56 -7.75 -8.07
N VAL A 76 -2.40 -7.55 -7.04
CA VAL A 76 -2.82 -6.22 -6.58
C VAL A 76 -1.61 -5.34 -6.26
N PHE A 77 -0.70 -5.83 -5.43
CA PHE A 77 0.46 -5.06 -5.00
C PHE A 77 1.49 -4.85 -6.12
N LEU A 78 1.60 -5.78 -7.06
CA LEU A 78 2.41 -5.58 -8.26
C LEU A 78 1.85 -4.47 -9.16
N VAL A 79 0.53 -4.39 -9.33
CA VAL A 79 -0.11 -3.28 -10.07
C VAL A 79 0.14 -1.95 -9.37
N VAL A 80 -0.01 -1.91 -8.03
CA VAL A 80 0.32 -0.72 -7.22
C VAL A 80 1.79 -0.31 -7.44
N PHE A 81 2.73 -1.26 -7.34
CA PHE A 81 4.15 -1.01 -7.61
C PHE A 81 4.36 -0.41 -9.01
N LEU A 82 3.76 -0.98 -10.05
CA LEU A 82 3.92 -0.50 -11.42
C LEU A 82 3.36 0.92 -11.60
N ALA A 83 2.21 1.22 -11.02
CA ALA A 83 1.62 2.57 -11.04
C ALA A 83 2.55 3.59 -10.38
N MET A 84 3.10 3.27 -9.21
CA MET A 84 4.06 4.11 -8.52
C MET A 84 5.33 4.34 -9.34
N ARG A 85 5.86 3.30 -9.99
CA ARG A 85 7.07 3.38 -10.83
C ARG A 85 6.83 4.16 -12.11
N ALA A 86 5.65 4.04 -12.71
CA ALA A 86 5.27 4.85 -13.85
C ALA A 86 5.31 6.34 -13.50
N VAL A 87 4.73 6.73 -12.36
CA VAL A 87 4.78 8.12 -11.86
C VAL A 87 6.22 8.57 -11.61
N MET A 88 7.02 7.76 -10.91
CA MET A 88 8.43 8.09 -10.65
C MET A 88 9.26 8.26 -11.93
N ARG A 89 8.96 7.54 -13.01
CA ARG A 89 9.68 7.66 -14.29
C ARG A 89 9.16 8.78 -15.19
N SER A 90 7.89 9.15 -15.06
CA SER A 90 7.22 10.06 -16.01
C SER A 90 7.63 11.54 -15.87
N ARG A 91 8.10 11.97 -14.70
CA ARG A 91 8.34 13.40 -14.41
C ARG A 91 9.73 13.62 -13.83
N ARG A 92 10.40 14.68 -14.30
CA ARG A 92 11.67 15.19 -13.76
C ARG A 92 11.44 16.04 -12.52
N TRP A 93 10.66 15.55 -11.56
CA TRP A 93 10.49 16.21 -10.28
C TRP A 93 11.70 15.98 -9.39
N ASP A 94 11.90 16.89 -8.44
CA ASP A 94 12.84 16.67 -7.34
C ASP A 94 12.44 15.41 -6.57
N GLU A 95 13.45 14.69 -6.06
CA GLU A 95 13.25 13.39 -5.41
C GLU A 95 12.15 13.40 -4.32
N PRO A 96 12.03 14.44 -3.48
CA PRO A 96 10.96 14.50 -2.49
C PRO A 96 9.55 14.52 -3.07
N VAL A 97 9.30 15.39 -4.07
CA VAL A 97 8.00 15.49 -4.75
C VAL A 97 7.71 14.21 -5.52
N ARG A 98 8.73 13.67 -6.21
CA ARG A 98 8.63 12.40 -6.94
C ARG A 98 8.16 11.25 -6.04
N ARG A 99 8.73 11.11 -4.83
CA ARG A 99 8.31 10.09 -3.86
C ARG A 99 6.90 10.33 -3.32
N ALA A 100 6.58 11.58 -2.95
CA ALA A 100 5.24 11.93 -2.47
C ALA A 100 4.16 11.62 -3.51
N SER A 101 4.40 11.97 -4.78
CA SER A 101 3.49 11.65 -5.87
C SER A 101 3.39 10.15 -6.15
N ALA A 102 4.49 9.40 -5.99
CA ALA A 102 4.46 7.94 -6.08
C ALA A 102 3.58 7.34 -4.98
N VAL A 103 3.69 7.81 -3.73
CA VAL A 103 2.83 7.36 -2.62
C VAL A 103 1.36 7.64 -2.93
N ALA A 104 1.04 8.85 -3.40
CA ALA A 104 -0.33 9.20 -3.80
C ALA A 104 -0.85 8.28 -4.92
N ALA A 105 -0.03 8.01 -5.93
CA ALA A 105 -0.37 7.09 -7.02
C ALA A 105 -0.63 5.67 -6.51
N GLY A 106 0.20 5.18 -5.58
CA GLY A 106 0.01 3.88 -4.96
C GLY A 106 -1.35 3.75 -4.27
N LEU A 107 -1.74 4.77 -3.49
CA LEU A 107 -3.02 4.78 -2.77
C LEU A 107 -4.23 4.86 -3.70
N VAL A 108 -4.17 5.72 -4.72
CA VAL A 108 -5.24 5.83 -5.72
C VAL A 108 -5.35 4.56 -6.54
N SER A 109 -4.23 3.87 -6.79
CA SER A 109 -4.22 2.64 -7.57
C SER A 109 -4.76 1.42 -6.82
N LEU A 110 -4.74 1.38 -5.48
CA LEU A 110 -5.21 0.24 -4.70
C LEU A 110 -6.63 -0.24 -5.05
N PRO A 111 -7.69 0.61 -5.02
CA PRO A 111 -9.03 0.18 -5.37
C PRO A 111 -9.13 -0.31 -6.82
N LEU A 112 -8.46 0.36 -7.75
CA LEU A 112 -8.42 -0.05 -9.16
C LEU A 112 -7.69 -1.38 -9.35
N ALA A 113 -6.60 -1.60 -8.62
CA ALA A 113 -5.81 -2.83 -8.64
C ALA A 113 -6.59 -4.01 -8.06
N LEU A 114 -7.37 -3.79 -7.00
CA LEU A 114 -8.30 -4.78 -6.45
C LEU A 114 -9.34 -5.17 -7.50
N VAL A 115 -10.05 -4.20 -8.09
CA VAL A 115 -11.05 -4.48 -9.13
C VAL A 115 -10.41 -5.22 -10.31
N GLY A 116 -9.30 -4.73 -10.85
CA GLY A 116 -8.62 -5.36 -11.98
C GLY A 116 -8.13 -6.77 -11.69
N SER A 117 -7.57 -7.02 -10.49
CA SER A 117 -7.12 -8.36 -10.10
C SER A 117 -8.30 -9.32 -9.93
N ASN A 118 -9.46 -8.83 -9.51
CA ASN A 118 -10.69 -9.63 -9.43
C ASN A 118 -11.20 -10.02 -10.81
N TRP A 119 -11.23 -9.08 -11.75
CA TRP A 119 -11.62 -9.35 -13.14
C TRP A 119 -10.68 -10.38 -13.78
N ALA A 120 -9.37 -10.25 -13.55
CA ALA A 120 -8.41 -11.25 -14.00
C ALA A 120 -8.64 -12.62 -13.33
N GLY A 121 -8.89 -12.64 -12.02
CA GLY A 121 -9.27 -13.84 -11.27
C GLY A 121 -10.47 -14.56 -11.88
N ALA A 122 -11.54 -13.82 -12.17
CA ALA A 122 -12.76 -14.34 -12.79
C ALA A 122 -12.53 -14.84 -14.22
N ALA A 123 -11.78 -14.08 -15.03
CA ALA A 123 -11.57 -14.40 -16.44
C ALA A 123 -10.66 -15.62 -16.67
N PHE A 124 -9.63 -15.79 -15.84
CA PHE A 124 -8.60 -16.80 -16.06
C PHE A 124 -8.70 -18.03 -15.15
N PHE A 125 -9.35 -17.89 -13.99
CA PHE A 125 -9.38 -18.93 -12.96
C PHE A 125 -10.80 -19.30 -12.50
N ASP A 126 -11.83 -18.82 -13.19
CA ASP A 126 -13.27 -19.02 -12.91
C ASP A 126 -13.66 -18.73 -11.45
N ILE A 127 -12.98 -17.75 -10.85
CA ILE A 127 -13.23 -17.44 -9.45
C ILE A 127 -14.40 -16.45 -9.35
N ARG A 128 -15.58 -16.99 -9.03
CA ARG A 128 -16.83 -16.23 -8.93
C ARG A 128 -16.91 -15.45 -7.62
N TRP A 129 -17.18 -14.15 -7.74
CA TRP A 129 -17.40 -13.26 -6.61
C TRP A 129 -18.84 -13.35 -6.09
N GLY A 130 -18.98 -13.31 -4.76
CA GLY A 130 -20.20 -12.79 -4.13
C GLY A 130 -20.24 -11.27 -4.27
N TRP A 131 -21.42 -10.68 -4.33
CA TRP A 131 -21.71 -9.24 -4.54
C TRP A 131 -21.17 -8.29 -3.42
N LEU A 132 -20.15 -8.68 -2.68
CA LEU A 132 -19.50 -7.95 -1.58
C LEU A 132 -18.60 -6.78 -2.06
N GLY A 133 -18.62 -6.44 -3.35
CA GLY A 133 -17.65 -5.51 -3.96
C GLY A 133 -17.96 -4.01 -3.84
N TRP A 134 -19.18 -3.61 -3.48
CA TRP A 134 -19.58 -2.20 -3.39
C TRP A 134 -20.38 -1.87 -2.14
N THR A 135 -21.28 -2.75 -1.72
CA THR A 135 -22.06 -2.56 -0.48
C THR A 135 -21.18 -2.64 0.76
N ASP A 136 -20.12 -3.45 0.74
CA ASP A 136 -19.15 -3.49 1.83
C ASP A 136 -18.36 -2.20 1.90
N LEU A 137 -17.93 -1.61 0.78
CA LEU A 137 -17.23 -0.31 0.74
C LEU A 137 -18.05 0.85 1.32
N VAL A 138 -19.38 0.76 1.25
CA VAL A 138 -20.32 1.77 1.77
C VAL A 138 -20.92 1.35 3.12
N SER A 139 -20.54 0.20 3.65
CA SER A 139 -20.97 -0.26 4.97
C SER A 139 -20.37 0.63 6.08
N ARG A 140 -21.07 0.78 7.21
CA ARG A 140 -20.54 1.51 8.38
C ARG A 140 -19.13 1.04 8.81
N PRO A 141 -18.83 -0.28 8.84
CA PRO A 141 -17.47 -0.76 9.08
C PRO A 141 -16.47 -0.20 8.07
N ALA A 142 -16.75 -0.27 6.76
CA ALA A 142 -15.83 0.23 5.75
C ALA A 142 -15.66 1.75 5.74
N ALA A 143 -16.69 2.51 6.11
CA ALA A 143 -16.57 3.95 6.31
C ALA A 143 -15.61 4.26 7.48
N GLY A 144 -15.70 3.51 8.59
CA GLY A 144 -14.77 3.61 9.71
C GLY A 144 -13.34 3.24 9.31
N GLU A 145 -13.18 2.18 8.53
CA GLU A 145 -11.89 1.74 7.99
C GLU A 145 -11.29 2.74 7.02
N LEU A 146 -12.09 3.35 6.15
CA LEU A 146 -11.67 4.40 5.24
C LEU A 146 -11.22 5.64 6.03
N LEU A 147 -11.98 6.05 7.05
CA LEU A 147 -11.58 7.17 7.92
C LEU A 147 -10.28 6.86 8.67
N PHE A 148 -10.13 5.65 9.18
CA PHE A 148 -8.90 5.21 9.85
C PHE A 148 -7.71 5.20 8.89
N ALA A 149 -7.88 4.68 7.68
CA ALA A 149 -6.88 4.70 6.63
C ALA A 149 -6.51 6.14 6.22
N LEU A 150 -7.50 7.02 6.07
CA LEU A 150 -7.30 8.44 5.76
C LEU A 150 -6.59 9.18 6.90
N ALA A 151 -6.90 8.87 8.15
CA ALA A 151 -6.23 9.44 9.31
C ALA A 151 -4.74 9.08 9.32
N TRP A 152 -4.42 7.79 9.17
CA TRP A 152 -3.04 7.34 9.07
C TRP A 152 -2.33 7.89 7.83
N PHE A 153 -3.00 7.91 6.67
CA PHE A 153 -2.47 8.54 5.47
C PHE A 153 -2.12 10.01 5.69
N SER A 154 -2.97 10.74 6.41
CA SER A 154 -2.74 12.15 6.76
C SER A 154 -1.52 12.29 7.69
N VAL A 155 -1.40 11.42 8.68
CA VAL A 155 -0.22 11.36 9.58
C VAL A 155 1.05 11.09 8.78
N PHE A 156 1.07 10.06 7.93
CA PHE A 156 2.23 9.72 7.12
C PHE A 156 2.59 10.81 6.11
N SER A 157 1.59 11.40 5.44
CA SER A 157 1.78 12.52 4.52
C SER A 157 2.37 13.72 5.23
N TRP A 158 1.87 14.05 6.42
CA TRP A 158 2.41 15.14 7.24
C TRP A 158 3.86 14.89 7.66
N LEU A 159 4.18 13.68 8.14
CA LEU A 159 5.56 13.30 8.49
C LEU A 159 6.50 13.37 7.27
N MET A 160 6.02 12.92 6.11
CA MET A 160 6.73 13.04 4.83
C MET A 160 7.01 14.50 4.50
N LEU A 161 6.00 15.37 4.49
CA LEU A 161 6.16 16.80 4.21
C LEU A 161 7.12 17.47 5.19
N ARG A 162 7.05 17.14 6.49
CA ARG A 162 7.99 17.61 7.52
C ARG A 162 9.41 17.15 7.24
N TRP A 163 9.60 15.93 6.76
CA TRP A 163 10.92 15.42 6.37
C TRP A 163 11.47 16.15 5.13
N VAL A 164 10.63 16.34 4.10
CA VAL A 164 10.99 17.10 2.89
C VAL A 164 11.39 18.53 3.23
N ALA A 165 10.59 19.21 4.07
CA ALA A 165 10.86 20.58 4.49
C ALA A 165 12.21 20.69 5.22
N ARG A 166 12.51 19.75 6.13
CA ARG A 166 13.81 19.69 6.82
C ARG A 166 14.97 19.51 5.85
N LYS A 167 14.86 18.56 4.91
CA LYS A 167 15.90 18.29 3.90
C LYS A 167 16.13 19.48 2.98
N ARG A 168 15.09 20.21 2.59
CA ARG A 168 15.23 21.46 1.83
C ARG A 168 15.95 22.54 2.63
N GLY A 169 15.64 22.69 3.91
CA GLY A 169 16.35 23.62 4.80
C GLY A 169 17.84 23.33 4.92
N GLU A 170 18.22 22.05 5.07
CA GLU A 170 19.62 21.61 5.10
C GLU A 170 20.38 21.97 3.81
N MET A 171 19.74 21.84 2.64
CA MET A 171 20.38 22.18 1.35
C MET A 171 20.55 23.68 1.13
N VAL A 172 19.64 24.52 1.64
CA VAL A 172 19.75 25.99 1.52
C VAL A 172 20.81 26.56 2.45
N GLY A 173 21.02 25.96 3.64
CA GLY A 173 22.03 26.41 4.61
C GLY A 173 23.47 25.99 4.29
N GLN A 174 23.71 25.28 3.18
CA GLN A 174 25.03 24.85 2.72
C GLN A 174 25.60 25.72 1.59
N ILE A 175 24.90 26.79 1.21
CA ILE A 175 25.31 27.80 0.22
C ILE A 175 25.83 29.02 0.98
#